data_AF-A0A7S4F181-F1
#
_entry.id   AF-A0A7S4F181-F1
#
_cell.length_a   1.000
_cell.length_b   1.000
_cell.length_c   1.000
_cell.angle_alpha   90.00
_cell.angle_beta   90.00
_cell.angle_gamma   90.00
#
_symmetry.space_group_name_H-M   'P 1'
#
loop_
_entity.id
_entity.type
_entity.pdbx_description
1 polymer ?
#
loop_
_entity_poly.entity_id
_entity_poly.type
_entity_poly.pdbx_seq_one_letter_code
_entity_poly.pdbx_strand_id
1 'polypeptide(L)'
;MCHAATRTTHATSTTATPMPLTLYTYAGNTHALQSLIVAKYNGIEIDVPPFKMGTDNKTAAFLEKSPLGKVPVLQTAEGAICEAAAIVRYVGRMRADTNMYGSSFFEAGQVDQWVEFAKNELDLPVGMWIYPILGFINSNAKNTQQAKTELARALEVLQGHLVKHTYLVGEAITLADVVVSCSLLNAFKLVFDAEYLKPFPAVVRWFTTCVNQPEFTAVIGTTTLCAGAPAAAAPAPAAKAEKKADKPTEEPKQKEPKQKEPKKEEDKKVKKEKAPKEEKKKEEKKAEDPAAAAAKEREKLVKKVIKEGGKKGVEIEGASDMGGLEFFCTTIESPDGDLELLQLAMTSMNADPEEGAEDRKGCSGHVGKMIFSAGVQQLAIVSYVPADKMAKVDITEWTENVVKAVGGKVVKTSTDAVSPKGGKVMEAVVAADPDKGKFPLKDKDAAMAAAFAFLRSKGAFPDDDDDDDDEIAFGDDAFEEMGF
;
A
#
# COMPACT_ATOMS: atom_id res chain seq x y z
N MET A 1 6.54 -16.65 -79.66
CA MET A 1 5.07 -16.62 -79.54
C MET A 1 4.74 -16.54 -78.06
N CYS A 2 3.85 -15.64 -77.65
CA CYS A 2 3.44 -15.55 -76.24
C CYS A 2 2.43 -16.65 -75.91
N HIS A 3 2.41 -17.11 -74.66
CA HIS A 3 1.26 -17.78 -74.05
C HIS A 3 0.93 -17.05 -72.76
N ALA A 4 -0.21 -16.35 -72.74
CA ALA A 4 -0.67 -15.62 -71.58
C ALA A 4 -1.47 -16.55 -70.67
N ALA A 5 -0.97 -16.79 -69.46
CA ALA A 5 -1.70 -17.52 -68.42
C ALA A 5 -2.60 -16.54 -67.65
N THR A 6 -3.83 -16.34 -68.14
CA THR A 6 -4.80 -15.42 -67.55
C THR A 6 -5.28 -15.92 -66.18
N ARG A 7 -4.61 -15.52 -65.10
CA ARG A 7 -4.97 -15.91 -63.73
C ARG A 7 -6.05 -14.97 -63.18
N THR A 8 -7.31 -15.33 -63.38
CA THR A 8 -8.48 -14.55 -62.90
C THR A 8 -8.45 -14.38 -61.39
N THR A 9 -8.14 -13.17 -60.93
CA THR A 9 -8.19 -12.81 -59.50
C THR A 9 -9.63 -12.59 -59.08
N HIS A 10 -10.25 -13.60 -58.47
CA HIS A 10 -11.48 -13.41 -57.70
C HIS A 10 -11.18 -12.65 -56.40
N ALA A 11 -11.04 -11.33 -56.53
CA ALA A 11 -10.99 -10.41 -55.40
C ALA A 11 -12.41 -10.28 -54.80
N THR A 12 -12.83 -11.28 -54.03
CA THR A 12 -14.01 -11.19 -53.17
C THR A 12 -13.69 -10.26 -51.99
N SER A 13 -13.66 -8.96 -52.29
CA SER A 13 -13.52 -7.87 -51.31
C SER A 13 -14.79 -7.74 -50.49
N THR A 14 -15.06 -8.74 -49.64
CA THR A 14 -16.00 -8.62 -48.53
C THR A 14 -15.42 -7.62 -47.54
N THR A 15 -15.75 -6.34 -47.73
CA THR A 15 -15.49 -5.30 -46.75
C THR A 15 -16.37 -5.55 -45.54
N ALA A 16 -15.95 -6.46 -44.66
CA ALA A 16 -16.50 -6.57 -43.33
C ALA A 16 -16.33 -5.22 -42.65
N THR A 17 -17.44 -4.55 -42.34
CA THR A 17 -17.42 -3.33 -41.53
C THR A 17 -16.66 -3.66 -40.25
N PRO A 18 -15.54 -2.98 -39.93
CA PRO A 18 -14.78 -3.30 -38.73
C PRO A 18 -15.71 -3.15 -37.52
N MET A 19 -15.78 -4.17 -36.67
CA MET A 19 -16.64 -4.09 -35.49
C MET A 19 -16.21 -2.88 -34.65
N PRO A 20 -17.16 -2.01 -34.24
CA PRO A 20 -16.81 -0.87 -33.39
C PRO A 20 -16.23 -1.38 -32.07
N LEU A 21 -15.13 -0.75 -31.64
CA LEU A 21 -14.53 -1.05 -30.35
C LEU A 21 -15.56 -0.77 -29.25
N THR A 22 -15.83 -1.77 -28.40
CA THR A 22 -16.85 -1.66 -27.34
C THR A 22 -16.19 -1.85 -25.98
N LEU A 23 -16.22 -0.83 -25.12
CA LEU A 23 -15.60 -0.86 -23.79
C LEU A 23 -16.68 -1.02 -22.70
N TYR A 24 -16.77 -2.22 -22.15
CA TYR A 24 -17.69 -2.49 -21.05
C TYR A 24 -17.14 -1.94 -19.73
N THR A 25 -17.82 -0.94 -19.16
CA THR A 25 -17.50 -0.34 -17.86
C THR A 25 -18.70 0.42 -17.28
N TYR A 26 -18.72 0.60 -15.96
CA TYR A 26 -19.58 1.59 -15.32
C TYR A 26 -18.95 3.00 -15.40
N ALA A 27 -19.79 4.04 -15.27
CA ALA A 27 -19.37 5.44 -15.31
C ALA A 27 -18.48 5.82 -14.10
N GLY A 28 -17.42 6.58 -14.36
CA GLY A 28 -16.46 7.03 -13.32
C GLY A 28 -15.39 6.01 -12.92
N ASN A 29 -15.31 4.86 -13.59
CA ASN A 29 -14.21 3.90 -13.43
C ASN A 29 -12.88 4.49 -13.96
N THR A 30 -11.98 4.92 -13.06
CA THR A 30 -10.67 5.52 -13.39
C THR A 30 -9.84 4.70 -14.35
N HIS A 31 -9.84 3.38 -14.20
CA HIS A 31 -9.08 2.48 -15.07
C HIS A 31 -9.65 2.40 -16.49
N ALA A 32 -10.96 2.61 -16.67
CA ALA A 32 -11.56 2.66 -18.01
C ALA A 32 -11.33 4.01 -18.71
N LEU A 33 -11.35 5.11 -17.95
CA LEU A 33 -11.11 6.47 -18.44
C LEU A 33 -9.73 6.59 -19.14
N GLN A 34 -8.72 5.85 -18.67
CA GLN A 34 -7.40 5.73 -19.31
C GLN A 34 -7.51 5.43 -20.82
N SER A 35 -8.19 4.34 -21.16
CA SER A 35 -8.35 3.88 -22.55
C SER A 35 -9.16 4.84 -23.41
N LEU A 36 -10.16 5.52 -22.82
CA LEU A 36 -10.99 6.51 -23.53
C LEU A 36 -10.23 7.81 -23.84
N ILE A 37 -9.34 8.25 -22.95
CA ILE A 37 -8.47 9.42 -23.19
C ILE A 37 -7.44 9.11 -24.29
N VAL A 38 -6.78 7.94 -24.23
CA VAL A 38 -5.84 7.52 -25.30
C VAL A 38 -6.57 7.36 -26.64
N ALA A 39 -7.82 6.88 -26.65
CA ALA A 39 -8.63 6.84 -27.86
C ALA A 39 -8.86 8.24 -28.47
N LYS A 40 -9.08 9.28 -27.64
CA LYS A 40 -9.20 10.67 -28.12
C LYS A 40 -7.90 11.19 -28.74
N TYR A 41 -6.74 10.97 -28.11
CA TYR A 41 -5.44 11.30 -28.73
C TYR A 41 -5.22 10.56 -30.05
N ASN A 42 -5.67 9.31 -30.15
CA ASN A 42 -5.50 8.48 -31.34
C ASN A 42 -6.53 8.74 -32.46
N GLY A 43 -7.58 9.54 -32.20
CA GLY A 43 -8.68 9.76 -33.14
C GLY A 43 -9.58 8.54 -33.32
N ILE A 44 -9.63 7.66 -32.31
CA ILE A 44 -10.36 6.40 -32.32
C ILE A 44 -11.70 6.56 -31.59
N GLU A 45 -12.77 6.05 -32.17
CA GLU A 45 -14.07 5.93 -31.50
C GLU A 45 -14.19 4.60 -30.77
N ILE A 46 -14.68 4.66 -29.53
CA ILE A 46 -14.96 3.51 -28.67
C ILE A 46 -16.37 3.72 -28.10
N ASP A 47 -17.27 2.75 -28.33
CA ASP A 47 -18.60 2.73 -27.72
C ASP A 47 -18.51 2.29 -26.25
N VAL A 48 -19.37 2.85 -25.42
CA VAL A 48 -19.45 2.58 -23.98
C VAL A 48 -20.92 2.31 -23.63
N PRO A 49 -21.42 1.09 -23.92
CA PRO A 49 -22.82 0.75 -23.70
C PRO A 49 -23.16 0.74 -22.20
N PRO A 50 -24.42 1.03 -21.81
CA PRO A 50 -24.84 1.01 -20.40
C PRO A 50 -24.54 -0.34 -19.73
N PHE A 51 -23.78 -0.30 -18.64
CA PHE A 51 -23.31 -1.50 -17.94
C PHE A 51 -23.51 -1.39 -16.42
N LYS A 52 -24.19 -2.37 -15.84
CA LYS A 52 -24.57 -2.43 -14.42
C LYS A 52 -23.72 -3.45 -13.67
N MET A 53 -22.66 -2.95 -13.04
CA MET A 53 -21.80 -3.74 -12.16
C MET A 53 -22.61 -4.44 -11.05
N GLY A 54 -22.25 -5.69 -10.76
CA GLY A 54 -22.96 -6.57 -9.82
C GLY A 54 -24.17 -7.31 -10.42
N THR A 55 -24.63 -6.93 -11.62
CA THR A 55 -25.66 -7.64 -12.41
C THR A 55 -25.04 -8.22 -13.68
N ASP A 56 -24.62 -7.36 -14.61
CA ASP A 56 -24.28 -7.75 -15.98
C ASP A 56 -22.94 -8.51 -16.03
N ASN A 57 -22.01 -8.13 -15.14
CA ASN A 57 -20.70 -8.75 -14.98
C ASN A 57 -20.73 -10.20 -14.45
N LYS A 58 -21.92 -10.72 -14.10
CA LYS A 58 -22.14 -12.10 -13.65
C LYS A 58 -22.87 -12.96 -14.69
N THR A 59 -23.22 -12.40 -15.85
CA THR A 59 -23.83 -13.16 -16.94
C THR A 59 -22.79 -14.04 -17.62
N ALA A 60 -23.17 -15.24 -18.07
CA ALA A 60 -22.25 -16.17 -18.74
C ALA A 60 -21.56 -15.50 -19.95
N ALA A 61 -22.34 -14.82 -20.80
CA ALA A 61 -21.85 -14.08 -21.96
C ALA A 61 -20.90 -12.89 -21.64
N PHE A 62 -20.80 -12.46 -20.38
CA PHE A 62 -19.77 -11.53 -19.91
C PHE A 62 -18.57 -12.27 -19.30
N LEU A 63 -18.80 -13.36 -18.56
CA LEU A 63 -17.72 -14.18 -17.99
C LEU A 63 -16.88 -14.87 -19.08
N GLU A 64 -17.48 -15.18 -20.24
CA GLU A 64 -16.77 -15.58 -21.47
C GLU A 64 -15.80 -14.50 -22.00
N LYS A 65 -16.03 -13.21 -21.69
CA LYS A 65 -15.17 -12.08 -22.07
C LYS A 65 -14.18 -11.70 -20.98
N SER A 66 -14.55 -11.89 -19.72
CA SER A 66 -13.72 -11.66 -18.54
C SER A 66 -14.01 -12.74 -17.49
N PRO A 67 -13.19 -13.78 -17.39
CA PRO A 67 -13.39 -14.87 -16.43
C PRO A 67 -13.42 -14.42 -14.96
N LEU A 68 -12.81 -13.27 -14.66
CA LEU A 68 -12.82 -12.65 -13.32
C LEU A 68 -14.04 -11.74 -13.07
N GLY A 69 -14.92 -11.53 -14.06
CA GLY A 69 -16.07 -10.62 -13.96
C GLY A 69 -15.68 -9.16 -13.68
N LYS A 70 -14.48 -8.73 -14.07
CA LYS A 70 -13.93 -7.39 -13.83
C LYS A 70 -14.24 -6.45 -15.01
N VAL A 71 -14.08 -5.14 -14.80
CA VAL A 71 -14.12 -4.09 -15.83
C VAL A 71 -12.99 -3.07 -15.59
N PRO A 72 -12.43 -2.42 -16.63
CA PRO A 72 -12.83 -2.45 -18.04
C PRO A 72 -12.58 -3.78 -18.77
N VAL A 73 -13.35 -4.01 -19.83
CA VAL A 73 -13.13 -5.04 -20.86
C VAL A 73 -13.36 -4.41 -22.23
N LEU A 74 -12.40 -4.54 -23.15
CA LEU A 74 -12.53 -4.06 -24.53
C LEU A 74 -12.85 -5.22 -25.47
N GLN A 75 -13.99 -5.17 -26.14
CA GLN A 75 -14.31 -6.05 -27.26
C GLN A 75 -13.75 -5.45 -28.55
N THR A 76 -12.97 -6.25 -29.28
CA THR A 76 -12.45 -5.96 -30.62
C THR A 76 -13.12 -6.89 -31.64
N ALA A 77 -12.73 -6.79 -32.92
CA ALA A 77 -13.13 -7.75 -33.95
C ALA A 77 -12.53 -9.16 -33.75
N GLU A 78 -11.41 -9.26 -33.03
CA GLU A 78 -10.64 -10.51 -32.82
C GLU A 78 -11.00 -11.22 -31.51
N GLY A 79 -11.39 -10.47 -30.47
CA GLY A 79 -11.69 -11.04 -29.15
C GLY A 79 -11.97 -10.01 -28.07
N ALA A 80 -11.95 -10.44 -26.81
CA ALA A 80 -12.05 -9.57 -25.65
C ALA A 80 -10.67 -9.39 -25.00
N ILE A 81 -10.31 -8.14 -24.71
CA ILE A 81 -9.09 -7.77 -23.98
C ILE A 81 -9.50 -7.33 -22.56
N CYS A 82 -8.95 -8.00 -21.56
CA CYS A 82 -9.08 -7.66 -20.14
C CYS A 82 -7.84 -6.89 -19.63
N GLU A 83 -7.90 -6.45 -18.36
CA GLU A 83 -6.88 -5.63 -17.68
C GLU A 83 -6.67 -4.24 -18.32
N ALA A 84 -6.94 -3.18 -17.54
CA ALA A 84 -6.89 -1.80 -18.04
C ALA A 84 -5.54 -1.42 -18.67
N ALA A 85 -4.43 -1.86 -18.06
CA ALA A 85 -3.08 -1.66 -18.57
C ALA A 85 -2.83 -2.33 -19.94
N ALA A 86 -3.46 -3.47 -20.23
CA ALA A 86 -3.37 -4.12 -21.54
C ALA A 86 -4.30 -3.46 -22.57
N ILE A 87 -5.53 -3.10 -22.17
CA ILE A 87 -6.51 -2.38 -22.98
C ILE A 87 -5.95 -1.03 -23.45
N VAL A 88 -5.39 -0.22 -22.53
CA VAL A 88 -4.84 1.10 -22.89
C VAL A 88 -3.60 0.98 -23.78
N ARG A 89 -2.73 -0.02 -23.55
CA ARG A 89 -1.59 -0.34 -24.45
C ARG A 89 -2.07 -0.73 -25.85
N TYR A 90 -3.11 -1.55 -25.96
CA TYR A 90 -3.70 -1.92 -27.26
C TYR A 90 -4.20 -0.67 -28.00
N VAL A 91 -5.07 0.13 -27.37
CA VAL A 91 -5.63 1.37 -27.97
C VAL A 91 -4.52 2.36 -28.34
N GLY A 92 -3.49 2.51 -27.50
CA GLY A 92 -2.33 3.36 -27.76
C GLY A 92 -1.52 2.94 -28.98
N ARG A 93 -1.27 1.64 -29.15
CA ARG A 93 -0.49 1.08 -30.27
C ARG A 93 -1.23 1.08 -31.61
N MET A 94 -2.57 1.22 -31.64
CA MET A 94 -3.36 1.25 -32.89
C MET A 94 -2.99 2.41 -33.85
N ARG A 95 -2.33 3.47 -33.37
CA ARG A 95 -1.95 4.66 -34.15
C ARG A 95 -0.52 5.09 -33.80
N ALA A 96 0.47 4.37 -34.33
CA ALA A 96 1.89 4.60 -34.00
C ALA A 96 2.38 6.04 -34.30
N ASP A 97 1.80 6.71 -35.28
CA ASP A 97 2.12 8.09 -35.69
C ASP A 97 1.73 9.16 -34.66
N THR A 98 0.94 8.84 -33.63
CA THR A 98 0.68 9.75 -32.50
C THR A 98 1.75 9.69 -31.42
N ASN A 99 2.64 8.69 -31.46
CA ASN A 99 3.65 8.42 -30.42
C ASN A 99 3.09 8.25 -29.00
N MET A 100 1.79 7.97 -28.83
CA MET A 100 1.18 7.76 -27.50
C MET A 100 1.83 6.62 -26.71
N TYR A 101 2.55 5.71 -27.38
CA TYR A 101 3.30 4.62 -26.77
C TYR A 101 4.84 4.79 -26.91
N GLY A 102 5.31 6.04 -27.02
CA GLY A 102 6.70 6.39 -27.30
C GLY A 102 7.02 6.37 -28.80
N SER A 103 8.09 7.07 -29.19
CA SER A 103 8.62 7.14 -30.57
C SER A 103 9.74 6.14 -30.85
N SER A 104 10.21 5.43 -29.81
CA SER A 104 11.29 4.43 -29.89
C SER A 104 11.06 3.29 -28.90
N PHE A 105 11.74 2.15 -29.10
CA PHE A 105 11.69 1.03 -28.15
C PHE A 105 12.11 1.41 -26.72
N PHE A 106 13.03 2.37 -26.58
CA PHE A 106 13.45 2.88 -25.27
C PHE A 106 12.33 3.66 -24.60
N GLU A 107 11.70 4.60 -25.32
CA GLU A 107 10.55 5.35 -24.79
C GLU A 107 9.35 4.46 -24.50
N ALA A 108 9.09 3.44 -25.32
CA ALA A 108 8.04 2.44 -25.06
C ALA A 108 8.30 1.67 -23.75
N GLY A 109 9.55 1.30 -23.48
CA GLY A 109 9.97 0.70 -22.20
C GLY A 109 9.80 1.67 -21.01
N GLN A 110 10.09 2.96 -21.20
CA GLN A 110 9.83 3.98 -20.17
C GLN A 110 8.33 4.22 -19.95
N VAL A 111 7.50 4.13 -21.00
CA VAL A 111 6.04 4.19 -20.86
C VAL A 111 5.56 3.01 -20.03
N ASP A 112 6.03 1.80 -20.32
CA ASP A 112 5.69 0.60 -19.54
C ASP A 112 6.14 0.69 -18.08
N GLN A 113 7.35 1.23 -17.82
CA GLN A 113 7.85 1.48 -16.46
C GLN A 113 6.85 2.33 -15.65
N TRP A 114 6.32 3.41 -16.23
CA TRP A 114 5.36 4.28 -15.55
C TRP A 114 3.95 3.67 -15.44
N VAL A 115 3.54 2.81 -16.37
CA VAL A 115 2.27 2.06 -16.30
C VAL A 115 2.29 1.05 -15.15
N GLU A 116 3.36 0.27 -15.03
CA GLU A 116 3.49 -0.68 -13.91
C GLU A 116 3.76 0.03 -12.57
N PHE A 117 4.46 1.17 -12.58
CA PHE A 117 4.55 2.05 -11.40
C PHE A 117 3.16 2.50 -10.91
N ALA A 118 2.25 2.89 -11.81
CA ALA A 118 0.89 3.24 -11.41
C ALA A 118 0.14 2.05 -10.78
N LYS A 119 0.23 0.87 -11.41
CA LYS A 119 -0.44 -0.35 -10.94
C LYS A 119 0.06 -0.82 -9.58
N ASN A 120 1.37 -0.71 -9.32
CA ASN A 120 2.01 -1.27 -8.14
C ASN A 120 2.14 -0.27 -6.98
N GLU A 121 2.50 0.99 -7.26
CA GLU A 121 2.81 2.00 -6.22
C GLU A 121 1.67 3.01 -5.97
N LEU A 122 0.70 3.15 -6.89
CA LEU A 122 -0.38 4.16 -6.78
C LEU A 122 -1.77 3.56 -6.56
N ASP A 123 -2.20 2.61 -7.39
CA ASP A 123 -3.59 2.15 -7.41
C ASP A 123 -4.06 1.58 -6.05
N LEU A 124 -3.23 0.76 -5.40
CA LEU A 124 -3.56 0.19 -4.09
C LEU A 124 -3.54 1.24 -2.94
N PRO A 125 -2.48 2.05 -2.74
CA PRO A 125 -2.50 3.12 -1.74
C PRO A 125 -3.60 4.17 -1.95
N VAL A 126 -3.89 4.56 -3.20
CA VAL A 126 -5.03 5.44 -3.52
C VAL A 126 -6.34 4.76 -3.09
N GLY A 127 -6.57 3.51 -3.49
CA GLY A 127 -7.75 2.73 -3.12
C GLY A 127 -7.96 2.66 -1.60
N MET A 128 -6.91 2.31 -0.84
CA MET A 128 -6.97 2.17 0.62
C MET A 128 -7.22 3.48 1.38
N TRP A 129 -7.10 4.64 0.73
CA TRP A 129 -7.48 5.95 1.28
C TRP A 129 -8.86 6.40 0.78
N ILE A 130 -9.21 6.22 -0.50
CA ILE A 130 -10.49 6.71 -1.04
C ILE A 130 -11.67 5.75 -0.83
N TYR A 131 -11.47 4.43 -0.82
CA TYR A 131 -12.57 3.46 -0.72
C TYR A 131 -13.35 3.53 0.61
N PRO A 132 -12.76 3.88 1.77
CA PRO A 132 -13.53 4.20 2.99
C PRO A 132 -14.42 5.44 2.87
N ILE A 133 -14.03 6.42 2.05
CA ILE A 133 -14.77 7.67 1.85
C ILE A 133 -15.92 7.44 0.86
N LEU A 134 -15.69 6.61 -0.15
CA LEU A 134 -16.69 6.17 -1.14
C LEU A 134 -17.62 5.05 -0.61
N GLY A 135 -17.39 4.54 0.61
CA GLY A 135 -18.22 3.52 1.24
C GLY A 135 -18.06 2.10 0.67
N PHE A 136 -17.02 1.84 -0.13
CA PHE A 136 -16.74 0.50 -0.69
C PHE A 136 -16.11 -0.46 0.33
N ILE A 137 -15.37 0.06 1.31
CA ILE A 137 -14.78 -0.71 2.42
C ILE A 137 -15.00 0.01 3.76
N ASN A 138 -14.92 -0.71 4.87
CA ASN A 138 -14.95 -0.10 6.20
C ASN A 138 -13.68 0.72 6.47
N SER A 139 -13.82 1.86 7.14
CA SER A 139 -12.69 2.70 7.52
C SER A 139 -11.78 2.00 8.55
N ASN A 140 -10.48 1.99 8.27
CA ASN A 140 -9.44 1.50 9.17
C ASN A 140 -8.29 2.53 9.20
N ALA A 141 -8.19 3.27 10.30
CA ALA A 141 -7.23 4.36 10.44
C ALA A 141 -5.76 3.93 10.27
N LYS A 142 -5.40 2.70 10.67
CA LYS A 142 -4.04 2.16 10.45
C LYS A 142 -3.78 1.99 8.95
N ASN A 143 -4.69 1.34 8.24
CA ASN A 143 -4.52 1.05 6.82
C ASN A 143 -4.52 2.33 5.98
N THR A 144 -5.42 3.29 6.27
CA THR A 144 -5.42 4.60 5.62
C THR A 144 -4.17 5.42 5.94
N GLN A 145 -3.61 5.32 7.15
CA GLN A 145 -2.35 6.01 7.47
C GLN A 145 -1.12 5.36 6.82
N GLN A 146 -1.10 4.03 6.69
CA GLN A 146 -0.08 3.31 5.93
C GLN A 146 -0.13 3.71 4.45
N ALA A 147 -1.33 3.70 3.85
CA ALA A 147 -1.56 4.12 2.48
C ALA A 147 -1.14 5.57 2.21
N LYS A 148 -1.37 6.50 3.15
CA LYS A 148 -0.86 7.89 3.09
C LYS A 148 0.67 7.96 3.00
N THR A 149 1.39 7.07 3.69
CA THR A 149 2.86 7.03 3.71
C THR A 149 3.43 6.34 2.46
N GLU A 150 2.81 5.27 1.99
CA GLU A 150 3.17 4.59 0.73
C GLU A 150 2.95 5.51 -0.48
N LEU A 151 1.77 6.16 -0.54
CA LEU A 151 1.45 7.13 -1.60
C LEU A 151 2.35 8.37 -1.55
N ALA A 152 2.77 8.82 -0.36
CA ALA A 152 3.74 9.91 -0.25
C ALA A 152 5.10 9.54 -0.87
N ARG A 153 5.60 8.32 -0.62
CA ARG A 153 6.84 7.80 -1.24
C ARG A 153 6.73 7.75 -2.77
N ALA A 154 5.58 7.31 -3.30
CA ALA A 154 5.35 7.29 -4.74
C ALA A 154 5.26 8.71 -5.34
N LEU A 155 4.69 9.67 -4.61
CA LEU A 155 4.68 11.09 -4.97
C LEU A 155 6.08 11.72 -4.89
N GLU A 156 6.98 11.28 -4.00
CA GLU A 156 8.38 11.71 -3.96
C GLU A 156 9.14 11.27 -5.23
N VAL A 157 8.91 10.05 -5.72
CA VAL A 157 9.48 9.55 -6.99
C VAL A 157 8.97 10.38 -8.17
N LEU A 158 7.65 10.60 -8.27
CA LEU A 158 7.05 11.44 -9.31
C LEU A 158 7.55 12.88 -9.25
N GLN A 159 7.67 13.47 -8.05
CA GLN A 159 8.20 14.82 -7.84
C GLN A 159 9.66 14.92 -8.27
N GLY A 160 10.50 13.95 -7.92
CA GLY A 160 11.92 13.91 -8.30
C GLY A 160 12.13 13.84 -9.82
N HIS A 161 11.23 13.15 -10.54
CA HIS A 161 11.23 13.10 -12.00
C HIS A 161 10.67 14.38 -12.65
N LEU A 162 9.48 14.82 -12.22
CA LEU A 162 8.74 15.93 -12.82
C LEU A 162 9.32 17.32 -12.50
N VAL A 163 10.27 17.43 -11.57
CA VAL A 163 11.11 18.64 -11.41
C VAL A 163 12.00 18.88 -12.64
N LYS A 164 12.35 17.85 -13.42
CA LYS A 164 13.25 17.93 -14.58
C LYS A 164 12.55 17.82 -15.93
N HIS A 165 11.33 17.27 -15.96
CA HIS A 165 10.60 16.95 -17.20
C HIS A 165 9.21 17.59 -17.22
N THR A 166 8.68 17.88 -18.40
CA THR A 166 7.30 18.39 -18.57
C THR A 166 6.27 17.27 -18.36
N TYR A 167 6.57 16.10 -18.93
CA TYR A 167 5.75 14.88 -18.92
C TYR A 167 6.57 13.69 -18.39
N LEU A 168 5.96 12.50 -18.31
CA LEU A 168 6.63 11.33 -17.75
C LEU A 168 7.63 10.68 -18.73
N VAL A 169 7.38 10.75 -20.04
CA VAL A 169 8.27 10.24 -21.10
C VAL A 169 8.33 11.25 -22.25
N GLY A 170 9.53 11.60 -22.70
CA GLY A 170 9.72 12.59 -23.77
C GLY A 170 9.21 13.99 -23.41
N GLU A 171 8.91 14.78 -24.45
CA GLU A 171 8.47 16.19 -24.34
C GLU A 171 6.97 16.39 -24.70
N ALA A 172 6.20 15.30 -24.79
CA ALA A 172 4.77 15.30 -25.08
C ALA A 172 3.99 14.36 -24.14
N ILE A 173 2.67 14.47 -24.12
CA ILE A 173 1.82 13.54 -23.37
C ILE A 173 1.92 12.15 -24.00
N THR A 174 2.15 11.15 -23.16
CA THR A 174 2.13 9.74 -23.53
C THR A 174 1.06 8.98 -22.74
N LEU A 175 0.89 7.70 -23.06
CA LEU A 175 0.07 6.77 -22.31
C LEU A 175 0.49 6.67 -20.83
N ALA A 176 1.78 6.89 -20.50
CA ALA A 176 2.24 6.97 -19.12
C ALA A 176 1.55 8.11 -18.36
N ASP A 177 1.52 9.31 -18.94
CA ASP A 177 0.89 10.47 -18.35
C ASP A 177 -0.60 10.24 -18.12
N VAL A 178 -1.28 9.65 -19.11
CA VAL A 178 -2.71 9.28 -19.01
C VAL A 178 -2.95 8.25 -17.91
N VAL A 179 -2.14 7.19 -17.82
CA VAL A 179 -2.33 6.14 -16.82
C VAL A 179 -2.10 6.65 -15.40
N VAL A 180 -0.95 7.28 -15.13
CA VAL A 180 -0.58 7.78 -13.80
C VAL A 180 -1.54 8.88 -13.33
N SER A 181 -1.96 9.79 -14.22
CA SER A 181 -2.92 10.84 -13.85
C SER A 181 -4.33 10.29 -13.61
N CYS A 182 -4.78 9.27 -14.34
CA CYS A 182 -6.07 8.61 -14.05
C CYS A 182 -6.05 7.86 -12.70
N SER A 183 -4.94 7.20 -12.34
CA SER A 183 -4.78 6.55 -11.03
C SER A 183 -4.85 7.56 -9.88
N LEU A 184 -4.22 8.73 -10.05
CA LEU A 184 -4.26 9.82 -9.05
C LEU A 184 -5.55 10.67 -9.10
N LEU A 185 -6.41 10.50 -10.11
CA LEU A 185 -7.55 11.40 -10.37
C LEU A 185 -8.52 11.52 -9.19
N ASN A 186 -8.88 10.38 -8.58
CA ASN A 186 -9.76 10.38 -7.41
C ASN A 186 -9.02 10.85 -6.14
N ALA A 187 -7.70 10.69 -6.06
CA ALA A 187 -6.93 11.24 -4.95
C ALA A 187 -6.92 12.77 -4.99
N PHE A 188 -6.63 13.36 -6.16
CA PHE A 188 -6.70 14.81 -6.40
C PHE A 188 -8.11 15.40 -6.23
N LYS A 189 -9.17 14.68 -6.61
CA LYS A 189 -10.56 15.13 -6.44
C LYS A 189 -11.07 15.03 -5.00
N LEU A 190 -10.56 14.09 -4.19
CA LEU A 190 -11.16 13.75 -2.88
C LEU A 190 -10.26 13.99 -1.68
N VAL A 191 -8.98 13.62 -1.68
CA VAL A 191 -8.18 13.50 -0.44
C VAL A 191 -6.85 14.25 -0.42
N PHE A 192 -6.32 14.63 -1.58
CA PHE A 192 -5.12 15.45 -1.68
C PHE A 192 -5.47 16.93 -1.46
N ASP A 193 -5.51 17.34 -0.20
CA ASP A 193 -5.59 18.75 0.16
C ASP A 193 -4.26 19.49 -0.06
N ALA A 194 -4.29 20.82 0.09
CA ALA A 194 -3.15 21.69 -0.12
C ALA A 194 -2.02 21.56 0.92
N GLU A 195 -2.25 20.90 2.06
CA GLU A 195 -1.21 20.60 3.04
C GLU A 195 -0.45 19.32 2.65
N TYR A 196 -1.17 18.25 2.30
CA TYR A 196 -0.58 17.00 1.82
C TYR A 196 0.18 17.17 0.50
N LEU A 197 -0.32 18.02 -0.42
CA LEU A 197 0.33 18.30 -1.71
C LEU A 197 1.51 19.28 -1.63
N LYS A 198 1.73 19.94 -0.49
CA LYS A 198 2.76 20.97 -0.32
C LYS A 198 4.20 20.52 -0.69
N PRO A 199 4.64 19.25 -0.48
CA PRO A 199 5.95 18.78 -0.91
C PRO A 199 6.06 18.48 -2.42
N PHE A 200 4.94 18.44 -3.14
CA PHE A 200 4.83 17.84 -4.49
C PHE A 200 4.43 18.83 -5.62
N PRO A 201 4.95 20.08 -5.67
CA PRO A 201 4.45 21.10 -6.59
C PRO A 201 4.65 20.79 -8.08
N ALA A 202 5.64 19.96 -8.45
CA ALA A 202 5.85 19.55 -9.84
C ALA A 202 4.83 18.48 -10.28
N VAL A 203 4.40 17.61 -9.34
CA VAL A 203 3.29 16.68 -9.55
C VAL A 203 1.97 17.45 -9.68
N VAL A 204 1.71 18.44 -8.81
CA VAL A 204 0.51 19.29 -8.90
C VAL A 204 0.46 20.04 -10.24
N ARG A 205 1.59 20.63 -10.67
CA ARG A 205 1.74 21.25 -12.00
C ARG A 205 1.38 20.25 -13.10
N TRP A 206 2.08 19.12 -13.17
CA TRP A 206 1.93 18.13 -14.23
C TRP A 206 0.51 17.54 -14.29
N PHE A 207 -0.08 17.19 -13.15
CA PHE A 207 -1.45 16.69 -13.08
C PHE A 207 -2.44 17.73 -13.59
N THR A 208 -2.27 18.99 -13.17
CA THR A 208 -3.10 20.12 -13.65
C THR A 208 -2.93 20.35 -15.15
N THR A 209 -1.71 20.21 -15.69
CA THR A 209 -1.44 20.27 -17.14
C THR A 209 -2.12 19.13 -17.90
N CYS A 210 -2.17 17.91 -17.34
CA CYS A 210 -2.83 16.77 -17.97
C CYS A 210 -4.36 16.89 -17.98
N VAL A 211 -4.99 17.10 -16.81
CA VAL A 211 -6.47 17.06 -16.71
C VAL A 211 -7.19 18.21 -17.40
N ASN A 212 -6.48 19.27 -17.79
CA ASN A 212 -7.03 20.41 -18.54
C ASN A 212 -6.78 20.32 -20.07
N GLN A 213 -6.21 19.24 -20.59
CA GLN A 213 -6.13 19.02 -22.04
C GLN A 213 -7.52 18.78 -22.65
N PRO A 214 -7.75 19.07 -23.94
CA PRO A 214 -9.02 18.81 -24.61
C PRO A 214 -9.47 17.34 -24.52
N GLU A 215 -8.53 16.40 -24.72
CA GLU A 215 -8.79 14.95 -24.77
C GLU A 215 -9.18 14.40 -23.39
N PHE A 216 -8.52 14.89 -22.34
CA PHE A 216 -8.91 14.64 -20.95
C PHE A 216 -10.30 15.24 -20.66
N THR A 217 -10.47 16.55 -20.93
CA THR A 217 -11.71 17.28 -20.61
C THR A 217 -12.93 16.65 -21.30
N ALA A 218 -12.77 16.14 -22.52
CA ALA A 218 -13.82 15.44 -23.28
C ALA A 218 -14.25 14.09 -22.68
N VAL A 219 -13.47 13.51 -21.76
CA VAL A 219 -13.71 12.20 -21.14
C VAL A 219 -13.99 12.29 -19.63
N ILE A 220 -13.24 13.12 -18.90
CA ILE A 220 -13.33 13.24 -17.42
C ILE A 220 -14.03 14.51 -16.93
N GLY A 221 -14.38 15.42 -17.85
CA GLY A 221 -14.95 16.73 -17.55
C GLY A 221 -14.01 17.67 -16.79
N THR A 222 -14.51 18.85 -16.44
CA THR A 222 -13.79 19.82 -15.61
C THR A 222 -13.39 19.20 -14.28
N THR A 223 -12.09 19.17 -13.99
CA THR A 223 -11.56 18.56 -12.76
C THR A 223 -11.29 19.60 -11.69
N THR A 224 -12.20 19.68 -10.71
CA THR A 224 -12.02 20.43 -9.47
C THR A 224 -11.12 19.65 -8.51
N LEU A 225 -10.07 20.28 -7.98
CA LEU A 225 -9.19 19.69 -6.96
C LEU A 225 -9.81 19.77 -5.56
N CYS A 226 -9.37 18.91 -4.65
CA CYS A 226 -9.86 18.87 -3.28
C CYS A 226 -9.54 20.17 -2.51
N ALA A 227 -10.58 20.77 -1.90
CA ALA A 227 -10.45 21.95 -1.05
C ALA A 227 -10.22 21.64 0.45
N GLY A 228 -10.12 20.35 0.80
CA GLY A 228 -9.96 19.83 2.16
C GLY A 228 -10.58 18.44 2.28
N ALA A 229 -9.83 17.46 2.78
CA ALA A 229 -10.24 16.05 2.75
C ALA A 229 -11.55 15.80 3.53
N PRO A 230 -12.59 15.17 2.92
CA PRO A 230 -13.83 14.88 3.59
C PRO A 230 -13.67 13.71 4.58
N ALA A 231 -14.52 13.70 5.61
CA ALA A 231 -14.62 12.56 6.52
C ALA A 231 -15.11 11.30 5.78
N ALA A 232 -14.69 10.13 6.27
CA ALA A 232 -15.18 8.85 5.74
C ALA A 232 -16.71 8.73 5.89
N ALA A 233 -17.38 8.14 4.90
CA ALA A 233 -18.82 7.96 4.94
C ALA A 233 -19.22 7.03 6.08
N ALA A 234 -20.36 7.31 6.72
CA ALA A 234 -20.97 6.36 7.64
C ALA A 234 -21.34 5.07 6.86
N PRO A 235 -21.14 3.88 7.43
CA PRO A 235 -21.33 2.63 6.70
C PRO A 235 -22.78 2.50 6.21
N ALA A 236 -22.96 2.23 4.92
CA ALA A 236 -24.27 1.98 4.34
C ALA A 236 -24.92 0.77 5.05
N PRO A 237 -26.20 0.86 5.45
CA PRO A 237 -26.86 -0.24 6.13
C PRO A 237 -26.94 -1.45 5.20
N ALA A 238 -26.34 -2.57 5.61
CA ALA A 238 -26.31 -3.80 4.83
C ALA A 238 -27.74 -4.22 4.43
N ALA A 239 -27.95 -4.43 3.14
CA ALA A 239 -29.26 -4.76 2.58
C ALA A 239 -29.75 -6.13 3.09
N LYS A 240 -30.57 -6.10 4.16
CA LYS A 240 -31.25 -7.30 4.66
C LYS A 240 -32.20 -7.81 3.59
N ALA A 241 -31.99 -9.06 3.17
CA ALA A 241 -32.85 -9.72 2.19
C ALA A 241 -34.31 -9.76 2.68
N GLU A 242 -35.24 -9.40 1.80
CA GLU A 242 -36.67 -9.42 2.12
C GLU A 242 -37.17 -10.86 2.33
N LYS A 243 -37.98 -11.07 3.36
CA LYS A 243 -38.99 -12.14 3.39
C LYS A 243 -40.35 -11.53 3.70
N LYS A 244 -41.29 -11.68 2.78
CA LYS A 244 -42.68 -11.25 2.94
C LYS A 244 -43.46 -12.23 3.82
N ALA A 245 -44.35 -11.68 4.65
CA ALA A 245 -45.54 -12.30 5.19
C ALA A 245 -46.59 -11.20 5.47
N ASP A 246 -47.87 -11.56 5.56
CA ASP A 246 -49.00 -10.71 5.15
C ASP A 246 -49.52 -9.59 6.10
N LYS A 247 -50.41 -8.78 5.50
CA LYS A 247 -51.27 -7.71 6.07
C LYS A 247 -52.55 -8.32 6.73
N PRO A 248 -53.41 -7.59 7.51
CA PRO A 248 -53.99 -6.24 7.25
C PRO A 248 -53.83 -5.23 8.42
N THR A 249 -53.68 -3.91 8.22
CA THR A 249 -54.62 -2.86 7.71
C THR A 249 -55.70 -2.40 8.71
N GLU A 250 -55.50 -1.22 9.34
CA GLU A 250 -56.56 -0.24 9.61
C GLU A 250 -56.00 1.19 9.81
N GLU A 251 -56.81 2.22 9.53
CA GLU A 251 -56.54 3.67 9.72
C GLU A 251 -57.84 4.35 10.23
N PRO A 252 -57.93 5.68 10.42
CA PRO A 252 -57.25 6.49 11.44
C PRO A 252 -58.26 7.34 12.26
N LYS A 253 -57.83 8.00 13.35
CA LYS A 253 -58.50 9.23 13.84
C LYS A 253 -57.68 10.10 14.81
N GLN A 254 -57.96 11.41 14.74
CA GLN A 254 -57.37 12.47 15.56
C GLN A 254 -58.26 12.77 16.79
N LYS A 255 -57.68 13.39 17.83
CA LYS A 255 -58.14 14.72 18.33
C LYS A 255 -57.23 15.33 19.41
N GLU A 256 -57.16 16.66 19.38
CA GLU A 256 -56.49 17.58 20.32
C GLU A 256 -57.50 18.14 21.39
N PRO A 257 -57.24 19.24 22.15
CA PRO A 257 -56.09 19.67 22.99
C PRO A 257 -56.54 20.16 24.41
N LYS A 258 -55.70 20.98 25.09
CA LYS A 258 -56.03 22.08 26.06
C LYS A 258 -56.31 21.69 27.54
N GLN A 259 -55.97 22.48 28.58
CA GLN A 259 -55.14 23.71 28.77
C GLN A 259 -54.94 24.03 30.28
N LYS A 260 -54.12 25.07 30.63
CA LYS A 260 -54.08 25.85 31.93
C LYS A 260 -53.46 25.13 33.15
N GLU A 261 -52.46 25.62 33.92
CA GLU A 261 -51.81 26.95 34.13
C GLU A 261 -52.72 28.08 34.70
N PRO A 262 -52.26 29.06 35.53
CA PRO A 262 -50.87 29.34 36.00
C PRO A 262 -50.69 29.97 37.43
N LYS A 263 -49.45 30.43 37.73
CA LYS A 263 -49.05 31.54 38.66
C LYS A 263 -49.11 31.31 40.19
N LYS A 264 -48.36 32.01 41.06
CA LYS A 264 -47.40 33.17 41.03
C LYS A 264 -46.47 33.04 42.30
N GLU A 265 -45.38 33.77 42.62
CA GLU A 265 -44.29 34.61 42.05
C GLU A 265 -43.35 34.98 43.25
N GLU A 266 -42.19 35.64 43.19
CA GLU A 266 -41.24 36.09 42.14
C GLU A 266 -39.87 35.41 42.49
N ASP A 267 -38.63 35.89 42.65
CA ASP A 267 -37.69 36.97 42.21
C ASP A 267 -36.29 36.26 42.35
N LYS A 268 -35.30 36.35 41.45
CA LYS A 268 -34.48 37.55 41.30
C LYS A 268 -33.86 37.83 39.94
N LYS A 269 -33.90 39.13 39.66
CA LYS A 269 -33.18 39.93 38.65
C LYS A 269 -31.64 39.77 38.73
N VAL A 270 -30.80 40.01 37.71
CA VAL A 270 -30.98 40.41 36.29
C VAL A 270 -29.69 40.14 35.47
N LYS A 271 -29.73 40.18 34.12
CA LYS A 271 -28.56 40.15 33.20
C LYS A 271 -28.23 41.53 32.60
N LYS A 272 -26.94 41.84 32.32
CA LYS A 272 -26.38 42.12 30.95
C LYS A 272 -24.93 42.67 30.91
N GLU A 273 -24.13 42.08 30.00
CA GLU A 273 -23.21 42.69 28.99
C GLU A 273 -22.26 43.87 29.31
N LYS A 274 -20.95 43.67 29.08
CA LYS A 274 -20.17 44.28 27.96
C LYS A 274 -18.68 43.87 27.96
N ALA A 275 -17.98 44.15 26.84
CA ALA A 275 -16.52 44.10 26.62
C ALA A 275 -16.11 45.44 25.94
N PRO A 276 -14.81 45.77 25.64
CA PRO A 276 -13.57 44.98 25.72
C PRO A 276 -12.32 45.71 26.31
N LYS A 277 -11.15 45.01 26.38
CA LYS A 277 -9.74 45.50 26.51
C LYS A 277 -9.43 46.43 27.73
N GLU A 278 -8.25 46.46 28.36
CA GLU A 278 -6.88 46.29 27.84
C GLU A 278 -5.83 45.97 28.95
N GLU A 279 -4.63 45.55 28.54
CA GLU A 279 -3.32 45.55 29.23
C GLU A 279 -3.02 44.91 30.63
N LYS A 280 -1.78 44.40 30.71
CA LYS A 280 -0.89 44.26 31.91
C LYS A 280 -1.34 43.34 33.06
N LYS A 281 -0.95 42.07 32.94
CA LYS A 281 -0.01 41.47 33.91
C LYS A 281 0.98 40.51 33.23
N LYS A 282 2.27 40.80 33.39
CA LYS A 282 3.38 39.84 33.24
C LYS A 282 3.58 39.10 34.56
N GLU A 283 4.35 38.02 34.50
CA GLU A 283 4.74 37.12 35.60
C GLU A 283 3.54 36.43 36.31
N GLU A 284 3.63 35.15 36.70
CA GLU A 284 4.77 34.23 36.74
C GLU A 284 4.51 32.98 35.89
N LYS A 285 5.53 32.50 35.16
CA LYS A 285 5.57 31.09 34.73
C LYS A 285 6.24 30.29 35.85
N LYS A 286 5.53 29.33 36.45
CA LYS A 286 6.24 28.17 37.04
C LYS A 286 6.90 27.42 35.89
N ALA A 287 8.22 27.23 35.97
CA ALA A 287 8.91 26.31 35.10
C ALA A 287 8.48 24.88 35.46
N GLU A 288 8.06 24.10 34.47
CA GLU A 288 7.98 22.64 34.60
C GLU A 288 9.42 22.10 34.52
N ASP A 289 9.80 21.23 35.46
CA ASP A 289 11.20 20.81 35.62
C ASP A 289 11.68 20.03 34.37
N PRO A 290 12.79 20.42 33.72
CA PRO A 290 13.32 19.70 32.56
C PRO A 290 13.54 18.20 32.81
N ALA A 291 13.89 17.79 34.03
CA ALA A 291 14.05 16.38 34.40
C ALA A 291 12.70 15.63 34.39
N ALA A 292 11.61 16.28 34.84
CA ALA A 292 10.27 15.69 34.83
C ALA A 292 9.72 15.55 33.40
N ALA A 293 10.00 16.52 32.53
CA ALA A 293 9.65 16.42 31.11
C ALA A 293 10.41 15.27 30.42
N ALA A 294 11.73 15.17 30.63
CA ALA A 294 12.54 14.10 30.06
C ALA A 294 12.12 12.70 30.57
N ALA A 295 11.81 12.56 31.86
CA ALA A 295 11.32 11.30 32.43
C ALA A 295 10.00 10.85 31.79
N LYS A 296 9.07 11.78 31.55
CA LYS A 296 7.76 11.54 30.92
C LYS A 296 7.87 11.10 29.46
N GLU A 297 8.84 11.63 28.70
CA GLU A 297 9.12 11.13 27.35
C GLU A 297 9.82 9.76 27.37
N ARG A 298 10.76 9.49 28.31
CA ARG A 298 11.34 8.14 28.45
C ARG A 298 10.26 7.10 28.81
N GLU A 299 9.30 7.44 29.67
CA GLU A 299 8.18 6.57 30.03
C GLU A 299 7.28 6.23 28.83
N LYS A 300 6.98 7.23 27.98
CA LYS A 300 6.25 7.02 26.71
C LYS A 300 7.04 6.12 25.76
N LEU A 301 8.35 6.34 25.62
CA LEU A 301 9.22 5.57 24.74
C LEU A 301 9.27 4.10 25.20
N VAL A 302 9.47 3.85 26.49
CA VAL A 302 9.39 2.52 27.11
C VAL A 302 8.05 1.84 26.80
N LYS A 303 6.92 2.54 26.95
CA LYS A 303 5.59 2.00 26.63
C LYS A 303 5.41 1.70 25.14
N LYS A 304 5.98 2.51 24.24
CA LYS A 304 6.01 2.26 22.79
C LYS A 304 6.81 0.99 22.47
N VAL A 305 8.02 0.89 23.01
CA VAL A 305 8.93 -0.26 22.84
C VAL A 305 8.31 -1.56 23.35
N ILE A 306 7.71 -1.56 24.54
CA ILE A 306 7.01 -2.74 25.09
C ILE A 306 5.88 -3.19 24.14
N LYS A 307 5.07 -2.25 23.62
CA LYS A 307 3.96 -2.58 22.69
C LYS A 307 4.47 -3.07 21.33
N GLU A 308 5.57 -2.54 20.81
CA GLU A 308 6.19 -2.99 19.56
C GLU A 308 6.75 -4.41 19.71
N GLY A 309 7.53 -4.68 20.75
CA GLY A 309 8.02 -6.03 21.07
C GLY A 309 6.90 -7.04 21.29
N GLY A 310 5.86 -6.66 22.05
CA GLY A 310 4.69 -7.51 22.28
C GLY A 310 3.92 -7.86 21.00
N LYS A 311 3.78 -6.91 20.06
CA LYS A 311 3.18 -7.18 18.74
C LYS A 311 4.08 -8.04 17.86
N LYS A 312 5.39 -7.76 17.85
CA LYS A 312 6.39 -8.55 17.11
C LYS A 312 6.51 -9.99 17.62
N GLY A 313 6.27 -10.23 18.92
CA GLY A 313 6.17 -11.57 19.48
C GLY A 313 5.08 -12.40 18.78
N VAL A 314 3.87 -11.87 18.66
CA VAL A 314 2.75 -12.60 18.01
C VAL A 314 3.00 -12.81 16.50
N GLU A 315 3.71 -11.89 15.83
CA GLU A 315 4.17 -12.09 14.45
C GLU A 315 5.16 -13.26 14.33
N ILE A 316 6.11 -13.39 15.26
CA ILE A 316 7.11 -14.47 15.28
C ILE A 316 6.49 -15.81 15.67
N GLU A 317 5.56 -15.82 16.64
CA GLU A 317 4.77 -17.01 16.99
C GLU A 317 3.97 -17.50 15.79
N GLY A 318 3.18 -16.64 15.14
CA GLY A 318 2.40 -17.02 13.96
C GLY A 318 3.26 -17.52 12.79
N ALA A 319 4.48 -17.00 12.63
CA ALA A 319 5.43 -17.48 11.63
C ALA A 319 6.05 -18.85 12.00
N SER A 320 6.27 -19.12 13.29
CA SER A 320 6.70 -20.43 13.79
C SER A 320 5.58 -21.48 13.63
N ASP A 321 4.35 -21.15 14.04
CA ASP A 321 3.19 -22.06 13.99
C ASP A 321 2.78 -22.41 12.55
N MET A 322 2.87 -21.46 11.61
CA MET A 322 2.46 -21.67 10.21
C MET A 322 3.60 -22.15 9.30
N GLY A 323 4.86 -21.84 9.62
CA GLY A 323 6.02 -22.06 8.74
C GLY A 323 7.13 -22.93 9.34
N GLY A 324 6.94 -23.51 10.53
CA GLY A 324 7.94 -24.37 11.19
C GLY A 324 9.23 -23.66 11.64
N LEU A 325 9.26 -22.32 11.58
CA LEU A 325 10.47 -21.52 11.80
C LEU A 325 10.92 -21.52 13.27
N GLU A 326 11.81 -22.46 13.61
CA GLU A 326 12.36 -22.58 14.97
C GLU A 326 13.17 -21.37 15.43
N PHE A 327 13.77 -20.63 14.50
CA PHE A 327 14.63 -19.47 14.71
C PHE A 327 14.26 -18.29 13.80
N PHE A 328 14.38 -17.06 14.29
CA PHE A 328 13.95 -15.85 13.59
C PHE A 328 14.92 -14.66 13.73
N CYS A 329 15.05 -13.82 12.71
CA CYS A 329 15.81 -12.56 12.79
C CYS A 329 14.89 -11.39 12.42
N THR A 330 14.83 -10.34 13.25
CA THR A 330 13.92 -9.20 13.00
C THR A 330 14.46 -7.86 13.51
N THR A 331 13.91 -6.74 13.03
CA THR A 331 14.29 -5.39 13.44
C THR A 331 13.24 -4.78 14.37
N ILE A 332 13.69 -3.91 15.28
CA ILE A 332 12.83 -3.09 16.14
C ILE A 332 13.34 -1.64 16.06
N GLU A 333 12.46 -0.70 15.71
CA GLU A 333 12.86 0.68 15.40
C GLU A 333 12.80 1.59 16.64
N SER A 334 11.80 1.41 17.51
CA SER A 334 11.62 2.30 18.68
C SER A 334 12.78 2.38 19.68
N PRO A 335 13.67 1.37 19.83
CA PRO A 335 14.85 1.51 20.68
C PRO A 335 15.93 2.47 20.15
N ASP A 336 15.96 2.82 18.85
CA ASP A 336 16.98 3.72 18.25
C ASP A 336 18.44 3.36 18.65
N GLY A 337 18.76 2.06 18.70
CA GLY A 337 20.07 1.55 19.12
C GLY A 337 20.34 1.58 20.64
N ASP A 338 19.37 1.92 21.49
CA ASP A 338 19.45 1.74 22.95
C ASP A 338 19.31 0.24 23.31
N LEU A 339 20.32 -0.26 24.05
CA LEU A 339 20.43 -1.67 24.41
C LEU A 339 19.49 -2.08 25.57
N GLU A 340 19.17 -1.18 26.50
CA GLU A 340 18.20 -1.43 27.57
C GLU A 340 16.79 -1.54 27.00
N LEU A 341 16.44 -0.63 26.09
CA LEU A 341 15.15 -0.65 25.39
C LEU A 341 15.02 -1.87 24.49
N LEU A 342 16.09 -2.27 23.79
CA LEU A 342 16.08 -3.48 22.97
C LEU A 342 15.97 -4.76 23.83
N GLN A 343 16.65 -4.82 24.98
CA GLN A 343 16.49 -5.91 25.95
C GLN A 343 15.06 -5.97 26.50
N LEU A 344 14.44 -4.83 26.80
CA LEU A 344 13.05 -4.75 27.26
C LEU A 344 12.04 -5.22 26.19
N ALA A 345 12.32 -4.96 24.90
CA ALA A 345 11.53 -5.47 23.79
C ALA A 345 11.66 -7.00 23.64
N MET A 346 12.85 -7.58 23.84
CA MET A 346 13.04 -9.05 23.89
C MET A 346 12.20 -9.66 25.01
N THR A 347 12.20 -9.04 26.19
CA THR A 347 11.36 -9.48 27.33
C THR A 347 9.87 -9.42 27.00
N SER A 348 9.38 -8.36 26.32
CA SER A 348 7.95 -8.29 25.94
C SER A 348 7.55 -9.18 24.75
N MET A 349 8.50 -9.58 23.89
CA MET A 349 8.32 -10.66 22.90
C MET A 349 8.18 -12.04 23.55
N ASN A 350 8.86 -12.25 24.69
CA ASN A 350 9.01 -13.54 25.36
C ASN A 350 8.08 -13.73 26.59
N ALA A 351 7.27 -12.72 26.93
CA ALA A 351 6.24 -12.80 27.96
C ALA A 351 5.02 -13.60 27.47
N ASP A 352 4.38 -14.36 28.36
CA ASP A 352 3.11 -15.04 28.05
C ASP A 352 1.93 -14.04 27.98
N PRO A 353 0.83 -14.38 27.28
CA PRO A 353 -0.30 -13.47 27.09
C PRO A 353 -1.14 -13.33 28.36
N GLU A 354 -1.56 -12.11 28.69
CA GLU A 354 -2.47 -11.84 29.80
C GLU A 354 -3.88 -12.40 29.50
N GLU A 355 -4.39 -13.28 30.35
CA GLU A 355 -5.72 -13.89 30.18
C GLU A 355 -6.84 -12.82 30.17
N GLY A 356 -7.61 -12.78 29.08
CA GLY A 356 -8.71 -11.84 28.90
C GLY A 356 -8.35 -10.49 28.27
N ALA A 357 -7.10 -10.27 27.84
CA ALA A 357 -6.72 -9.08 27.09
C ALA A 357 -7.29 -9.11 25.64
N GLU A 358 -7.82 -7.99 25.16
CA GLU A 358 -8.38 -7.83 23.81
C GLU A 358 -7.31 -7.95 22.69
N ASP A 359 -6.09 -7.49 22.97
CA ASP A 359 -4.89 -7.63 22.13
C ASP A 359 -3.97 -8.73 22.72
N ARG A 360 -3.83 -9.90 22.06
CA ARG A 360 -2.75 -10.88 22.34
C ARG A 360 -1.38 -10.24 22.09
N LYS A 361 -0.39 -10.49 22.95
CA LYS A 361 0.97 -9.94 22.89
C LYS A 361 1.98 -10.99 23.39
N GLY A 362 3.24 -10.89 22.94
CA GLY A 362 4.35 -11.73 23.40
C GLY A 362 4.33 -13.14 22.81
N CYS A 363 4.19 -14.16 23.66
CA CYS A 363 4.02 -15.59 23.38
C CYS A 363 5.20 -16.34 22.71
N SER A 364 6.03 -15.65 21.93
CA SER A 364 7.12 -16.22 21.12
C SER A 364 8.32 -16.79 21.90
N GLY A 365 8.26 -16.94 23.22
CA GLY A 365 9.34 -17.47 24.08
C GLY A 365 9.74 -18.94 23.81
N HIS A 366 9.18 -19.57 22.79
CA HIS A 366 9.54 -20.92 22.30
C HIS A 366 10.31 -20.89 20.96
N VAL A 367 10.58 -19.69 20.44
CA VAL A 367 11.29 -19.43 19.18
C VAL A 367 12.63 -18.76 19.51
N GLY A 368 13.74 -19.27 18.98
CA GLY A 368 15.03 -18.57 19.07
C GLY A 368 15.00 -17.30 18.22
N LYS A 369 15.56 -16.18 18.68
CA LYS A 369 15.59 -14.96 17.85
C LYS A 369 16.76 -14.04 18.10
N MET A 370 17.14 -13.32 17.06
CA MET A 370 18.06 -12.19 17.14
C MET A 370 17.33 -10.93 16.69
N ILE A 371 17.35 -9.90 17.53
CA ILE A 371 16.71 -8.62 17.27
C ILE A 371 17.75 -7.52 17.12
N PHE A 372 17.52 -6.64 16.15
CA PHE A 372 18.43 -5.58 15.74
C PHE A 372 17.74 -4.22 15.86
N SER A 373 18.43 -3.22 16.41
CA SER A 373 17.99 -1.83 16.38
C SER A 373 19.15 -0.92 15.98
N ALA A 374 19.04 -0.29 14.81
CA ALA A 374 20.05 0.62 14.28
C ALA A 374 19.70 2.06 14.67
N GLY A 375 20.49 2.66 15.54
CA GLY A 375 20.42 4.09 15.86
C GLY A 375 21.50 4.91 15.17
N VAL A 376 21.50 6.23 15.43
CA VAL A 376 22.48 7.15 14.82
C VAL A 376 23.92 6.88 15.28
N GLN A 377 24.12 6.47 16.54
CA GLN A 377 25.46 6.28 17.14
C GLN A 377 25.92 4.82 17.18
N GLN A 378 24.98 3.86 17.20
CA GLN A 378 25.31 2.44 17.31
C GLN A 378 24.16 1.54 16.82
N LEU A 379 24.51 0.31 16.44
CA LEU A 379 23.59 -0.80 16.24
C LEU A 379 23.59 -1.65 17.52
N ALA A 380 22.43 -1.77 18.17
CA ALA A 380 22.22 -2.72 19.25
C ALA A 380 21.70 -4.06 18.71
N ILE A 381 22.22 -5.16 19.26
CA ILE A 381 21.86 -6.54 18.90
C ILE A 381 21.57 -7.30 20.19
N VAL A 382 20.40 -7.94 20.28
CA VAL A 382 20.05 -8.83 21.38
C VAL A 382 19.66 -10.19 20.81
N SER A 383 20.36 -11.22 21.24
CA SER A 383 20.11 -12.62 20.89
C SER A 383 19.35 -13.31 22.00
N TYR A 384 18.48 -14.25 21.66
CA TYR A 384 17.77 -15.13 22.60
C TYR A 384 17.67 -16.55 22.01
N VAL A 385 17.97 -17.55 22.83
CA VAL A 385 17.76 -18.97 22.49
C VAL A 385 17.03 -19.64 23.67
N PRO A 386 15.86 -20.27 23.45
CA PRO A 386 15.12 -20.97 24.49
C PRO A 386 15.82 -22.29 24.86
N ALA A 387 15.57 -22.80 26.06
CA ALA A 387 16.38 -23.87 26.68
C ALA A 387 16.33 -25.22 25.92
N ASP A 388 15.24 -25.49 25.25
CA ASP A 388 15.00 -26.63 24.36
C ASP A 388 15.88 -26.62 23.10
N LYS A 389 16.22 -25.42 22.57
CA LYS A 389 16.90 -25.27 21.27
C LYS A 389 18.40 -24.96 21.37
N MET A 390 18.95 -24.82 22.57
CA MET A 390 20.40 -24.60 22.79
C MET A 390 21.29 -25.73 22.25
N ALA A 391 20.77 -26.95 22.13
CA ALA A 391 21.50 -28.07 21.54
C ALA A 391 21.69 -27.96 20.01
N LYS A 392 20.87 -27.14 19.34
CA LYS A 392 20.91 -26.91 17.88
C LYS A 392 21.69 -25.64 17.52
N VAL A 393 21.61 -24.61 18.37
CA VAL A 393 22.31 -23.31 18.19
C VAL A 393 22.85 -22.82 19.53
N ASP A 394 24.18 -22.72 19.66
CA ASP A 394 24.81 -22.00 20.78
C ASP A 394 24.68 -20.49 20.55
N ILE A 395 24.07 -19.80 21.51
CA ILE A 395 23.87 -18.34 21.50
C ILE A 395 25.20 -17.56 21.44
N THR A 396 26.27 -18.11 22.00
CA THR A 396 27.63 -17.55 22.02
C THR A 396 28.23 -17.61 20.62
N GLU A 397 28.22 -18.80 20.01
CA GLU A 397 28.74 -19.02 18.66
C GLU A 397 27.98 -18.16 17.63
N TRP A 398 26.64 -18.13 17.73
CA TRP A 398 25.77 -17.36 16.85
C TRP A 398 26.01 -15.85 16.96
N THR A 399 26.01 -15.32 18.19
CA THR A 399 26.22 -13.88 18.42
C THR A 399 27.65 -13.46 18.09
N GLU A 400 28.65 -14.26 18.45
CA GLU A 400 30.04 -13.97 18.07
C GLU A 400 30.24 -13.99 16.56
N ASN A 401 29.63 -14.90 15.80
CA ASN A 401 29.75 -14.93 14.34
C ASN A 401 29.20 -13.64 13.71
N VAL A 402 28.01 -13.22 14.12
CA VAL A 402 27.39 -11.96 13.68
C VAL A 402 28.25 -10.76 14.05
N VAL A 403 28.73 -10.69 15.30
CA VAL A 403 29.57 -9.59 15.79
C VAL A 403 30.93 -9.53 15.10
N LYS A 404 31.52 -10.67 14.74
CA LYS A 404 32.77 -10.75 13.95
C LYS A 404 32.56 -10.25 12.52
N ALA A 405 31.47 -10.64 11.87
CA ALA A 405 31.16 -10.25 10.48
C ALA A 405 31.06 -8.73 10.28
N VAL A 406 30.52 -7.99 11.27
CA VAL A 406 30.40 -6.52 11.24
C VAL A 406 31.42 -5.80 12.12
N GLY A 407 32.31 -6.52 12.81
CA GLY A 407 33.33 -5.99 13.71
C GLY A 407 32.76 -5.12 14.84
N GLY A 408 31.78 -5.64 15.57
CA GLY A 408 31.23 -5.03 16.79
C GLY A 408 31.91 -5.53 18.08
N LYS A 409 31.23 -5.38 19.21
CA LYS A 409 31.67 -5.84 20.53
C LYS A 409 30.50 -6.47 21.32
N VAL A 410 30.71 -7.63 21.93
CA VAL A 410 29.77 -8.21 22.91
C VAL A 410 29.82 -7.37 24.21
N VAL A 411 28.64 -6.99 24.72
CA VAL A 411 28.49 -6.09 25.88
C VAL A 411 28.06 -6.85 27.14
N LYS A 412 27.12 -7.80 27.04
CA LYS A 412 26.83 -8.77 28.09
C LYS A 412 26.96 -10.19 27.54
N THR A 413 27.86 -10.99 28.11
CA THR A 413 27.98 -12.43 27.86
C THR A 413 26.77 -13.17 28.44
N SER A 414 26.39 -14.29 27.80
CA SER A 414 25.23 -15.16 28.08
C SER A 414 24.66 -15.04 29.51
N THR A 415 23.60 -14.27 29.67
CA THR A 415 22.75 -14.24 30.88
C THR A 415 21.53 -15.14 30.70
N ASP A 416 20.93 -15.60 31.78
CA ASP A 416 19.67 -16.35 31.71
C ASP A 416 18.49 -15.39 31.45
N ALA A 417 17.54 -15.84 30.63
CA ALA A 417 16.48 -14.98 30.11
C ALA A 417 15.34 -14.76 31.12
N VAL A 418 14.82 -13.53 31.18
CA VAL A 418 13.55 -13.23 31.86
C VAL A 418 12.39 -13.64 30.95
N SER A 419 12.11 -14.95 30.89
CA SER A 419 10.96 -15.53 30.18
C SER A 419 10.38 -16.71 30.98
N PRO A 420 9.06 -16.89 31.03
CA PRO A 420 8.42 -18.07 31.63
C PRO A 420 8.85 -19.42 31.01
N LYS A 421 9.37 -19.42 29.77
CA LYS A 421 9.91 -20.61 29.09
C LYS A 421 11.43 -20.76 29.25
N GLY A 422 12.07 -19.90 30.05
CA GLY A 422 13.52 -19.89 30.26
C GLY A 422 14.31 -19.47 29.01
N GLY A 423 15.53 -19.97 28.89
CA GLY A 423 16.45 -19.64 27.80
C GLY A 423 17.62 -18.75 28.23
N LYS A 424 18.45 -18.34 27.27
CA LYS A 424 19.58 -17.42 27.46
C LYS A 424 19.47 -16.21 26.56
N VAL A 425 20.03 -15.09 27.00
CA VAL A 425 20.14 -13.83 26.26
C VAL A 425 21.63 -13.45 26.15
N MET A 426 22.02 -12.90 25.00
CA MET A 426 23.33 -12.28 24.81
C MET A 426 23.17 -10.92 24.14
N GLU A 427 24.01 -9.96 24.52
CA GLU A 427 23.88 -8.57 24.08
C GLU A 427 25.18 -8.09 23.43
N ALA A 428 25.07 -7.47 22.26
CA ALA A 428 26.20 -6.91 21.53
C ALA A 428 25.86 -5.57 20.89
N VAL A 429 26.89 -4.78 20.61
CA VAL A 429 26.79 -3.44 20.04
C VAL A 429 27.85 -3.24 18.95
N VAL A 430 27.47 -2.61 17.85
CA VAL A 430 28.39 -2.11 16.82
C VAL A 430 28.35 -0.59 16.86
N ALA A 431 29.44 0.05 17.27
CA ALA A 431 29.54 1.51 17.26
C ALA A 431 29.66 2.03 15.82
N ALA A 432 29.05 3.18 15.54
CA ALA A 432 29.27 3.91 14.29
C ALA A 432 30.74 4.38 14.20
N ASP A 433 31.33 4.29 13.00
CA ASP A 433 32.70 4.70 12.73
C ASP A 433 32.76 5.30 11.32
N PRO A 434 32.34 6.59 11.17
CA PRO A 434 32.23 7.23 9.86
C PRO A 434 33.54 7.26 9.09
N ASP A 435 34.67 7.42 9.79
CA ASP A 435 36.02 7.42 9.22
C ASP A 435 36.43 6.06 8.62
N LYS A 436 35.78 4.97 9.05
CA LYS A 436 35.92 3.62 8.47
C LYS A 436 34.71 3.19 7.63
N GLY A 437 33.78 4.11 7.36
CA GLY A 437 32.56 3.84 6.59
C GLY A 437 31.56 2.89 7.26
N LYS A 438 31.64 2.72 8.59
CA LYS A 438 30.65 1.96 9.39
C LYS A 438 29.46 2.85 9.75
N PHE A 439 28.29 2.42 9.34
CA PHE A 439 27.02 3.11 9.56
C PHE A 439 26.01 2.09 10.09
N PRO A 440 25.47 2.26 11.31
CA PRO A 440 24.62 1.26 11.96
C PRO A 440 23.49 0.69 11.10
N LEU A 441 22.88 1.52 10.23
CA LEU A 441 21.82 1.07 9.32
C LEU A 441 22.32 0.07 8.25
N LYS A 442 23.53 0.27 7.71
CA LYS A 442 24.20 -0.60 6.73
C LYS A 442 24.79 -1.84 7.41
N ASP A 443 25.39 -1.65 8.58
CA ASP A 443 25.95 -2.74 9.39
C ASP A 443 24.83 -3.68 9.90
N LYS A 444 23.60 -3.16 10.10
CA LYS A 444 22.41 -3.95 10.47
C LYS A 444 22.02 -4.95 9.38
N ASP A 445 22.02 -4.55 8.10
CA ASP A 445 21.71 -5.46 7.00
C ASP A 445 22.79 -6.55 6.85
N ALA A 446 24.07 -6.19 7.00
CA ALA A 446 25.18 -7.14 7.02
C ALA A 446 25.13 -8.10 8.22
N ALA A 447 24.75 -7.60 9.41
CA ALA A 447 24.60 -8.41 10.62
C ALA A 447 23.44 -9.41 10.50
N MET A 448 22.30 -8.98 9.92
CA MET A 448 21.18 -9.87 9.62
C MET A 448 21.57 -10.97 8.61
N ALA A 449 22.28 -10.62 7.53
CA ALA A 449 22.78 -11.60 6.55
C ALA A 449 23.71 -12.64 7.20
N ALA A 450 24.63 -12.20 8.08
CA ALA A 450 25.50 -13.10 8.84
C ALA A 450 24.73 -14.00 9.83
N ALA A 451 23.65 -13.48 10.42
CA ALA A 451 22.79 -14.24 11.34
C ALA A 451 22.00 -15.34 10.61
N PHE A 452 21.43 -15.02 9.44
CA PHE A 452 20.75 -15.98 8.57
C PHE A 452 21.71 -17.05 8.01
N ALA A 453 22.90 -16.66 7.56
CA ALA A 453 23.90 -17.60 7.06
C ALA A 453 24.35 -18.61 8.14
N PHE A 454 24.52 -18.15 9.40
CA PHE A 454 24.83 -19.02 10.52
C PHE A 454 23.70 -20.02 10.82
N LEU A 455 22.45 -19.54 10.87
CA LEU A 455 21.27 -20.40 11.08
C LEU A 455 21.11 -21.46 9.98
N ARG A 456 21.31 -21.08 8.70
CA ARG A 456 21.33 -22.04 7.58
C ARG A 456 22.41 -23.11 7.77
N SER A 457 23.63 -22.74 8.14
CA SER A 457 24.72 -23.71 8.39
C SER A 457 24.51 -24.65 9.59
N LYS A 458 23.46 -24.45 10.39
CA LYS A 458 23.06 -25.29 11.54
C LYS A 458 21.73 -26.04 11.29
N GLY A 459 21.20 -26.03 10.05
CA GLY A 459 19.91 -26.66 9.73
C GLY A 459 18.73 -26.05 10.52
N ALA A 460 18.79 -24.75 10.83
CA ALA A 460 17.82 -24.06 11.70
C ALA A 460 16.58 -23.51 10.95
N PHE A 461 16.48 -23.78 9.65
CA PHE A 461 15.29 -23.60 8.83
C PHE A 461 14.80 -24.98 8.37
N PRO A 462 13.52 -25.14 7.96
CA PRO A 462 13.11 -26.28 7.15
C PRO A 462 13.99 -26.36 5.90
N ASP A 463 14.29 -27.58 5.46
CA ASP A 463 14.96 -27.80 4.18
C ASP A 463 13.93 -27.62 3.05
N ASP A 464 14.32 -26.90 1.99
CA ASP A 464 13.47 -26.66 0.80
C ASP A 464 13.47 -27.92 -0.09
N ASP A 465 12.84 -29.01 0.36
CA ASP A 465 12.61 -30.26 -0.40
C ASP A 465 11.53 -30.05 -1.52
N ASP A 466 11.79 -29.11 -2.44
CA ASP A 466 11.02 -28.84 -3.66
C ASP A 466 12.00 -28.67 -4.87
N ASP A 467 12.99 -29.56 -4.98
CA ASP A 467 13.89 -29.73 -6.15
C ASP A 467 13.14 -30.33 -7.37
N ASP A 468 12.07 -29.68 -7.83
CA ASP A 468 11.49 -29.89 -9.17
C ASP A 468 12.14 -28.88 -10.14
N ASP A 469 13.42 -29.12 -10.41
CA ASP A 469 14.30 -28.35 -11.31
C ASP A 469 13.92 -28.63 -12.78
N ASP A 470 12.72 -28.20 -13.18
CA ASP A 470 12.19 -28.31 -14.55
C ASP A 470 12.93 -27.29 -15.45
N GLU A 471 14.19 -27.60 -15.75
CA GLU A 471 15.10 -26.84 -16.61
C GLU A 471 14.58 -26.86 -18.06
N ILE A 472 13.55 -26.06 -18.35
CA ILE A 472 13.07 -25.82 -19.72
C ILE A 472 14.05 -24.91 -20.45
N ALA A 473 15.23 -25.47 -20.74
CA ALA A 473 16.19 -24.95 -21.68
C ALA A 473 15.56 -24.96 -23.09
N PHE A 474 14.98 -23.82 -23.48
CA PHE A 474 14.58 -23.56 -24.87
C PHE A 474 15.83 -23.45 -25.76
N GLY A 475 16.40 -24.59 -26.14
CA GLY A 475 17.42 -24.70 -27.17
C GLY A 475 16.82 -24.52 -28.57
N ASP A 476 17.54 -23.84 -29.46
CA ASP A 476 17.10 -23.48 -30.82
C ASP A 476 17.03 -24.67 -31.81
N ASP A 477 17.35 -25.89 -31.37
CA ASP A 477 17.61 -27.07 -32.22
C ASP A 477 16.40 -28.02 -32.42
N ALA A 478 15.18 -27.49 -32.56
CA ALA A 478 13.94 -28.28 -32.61
C ALA A 478 12.97 -27.98 -33.78
N PHE A 479 13.47 -27.49 -34.93
CA PHE A 479 12.63 -27.09 -36.07
C PHE A 479 12.86 -27.83 -37.41
N GLU A 480 13.67 -28.90 -37.46
CA GLU A 480 13.93 -29.67 -38.69
C GLU A 480 13.70 -31.19 -38.62
N GLU A 481 12.81 -31.72 -37.75
CA GLU A 481 12.43 -33.16 -37.87
C GLU A 481 10.99 -33.54 -37.47
N MET A 482 9.97 -32.96 -38.13
CA MET A 482 8.67 -33.65 -38.30
C MET A 482 7.85 -33.04 -39.46
N GLY A 483 7.74 -33.78 -40.57
CA GLY A 483 7.00 -33.33 -41.76
C GLY A 483 5.60 -33.94 -41.86
N PHE A 484 4.56 -33.09 -41.83
CA PHE A 484 3.19 -33.37 -42.27
C PHE A 484 2.51 -32.10 -42.81
#